data_AF-A0A8J2Q1X7-F1
#
_entry.id   AF-A0A8J2Q1X7-F1
#
_cell.length_a   1.000
_cell.length_b   1.000
_cell.length_c   1.000
_cell.angle_alpha   90.00
_cell.angle_beta   90.00
_cell.angle_gamma   90.00
#
_symmetry.space_group_name_H-M   'P 1'
#
loop_
_entity.id
_entity.type
_entity.pdbx_description
1 polymer ?
#
loop_
_entity_poly.entity_id
_entity_poly.type
_entity_poly.pdbx_seq_one_letter_code
_entity_poly.pdbx_strand_id
1 'polypeptide(L)'
;MEYLLDSYVFHYFPFTICPNTRKNIVSVVIKIVTMADWLCKTRELQPFIENHPTLFISEFIYSMLCLLSLFCAFRNGSRYVYTWIGIYLLAFFTESMKYVDKSMNAVFYSQTLLTFMGMHTPLYLLCGIYHTLFYTSYVIVKRIRLKWWGEAAANGLLALLLSLPLQVMGTKLLWWQWYDGDPRLISTFYSVPLVALAWYAILGTSFNVSLYLFRKGFLCEKYHWKRFAAEFLCVVGAALFTLCLAALQYTIFFHILRDIFQIHSVFSLALLLIVYAATAFKALLSSRMEYNLHDGEEKCQLIKAPLNDKLVDVLVEIAIVAVHFSLHMLLAAFSSPENIVSEGMHQAIGPCDEVEQIFSPFGLISYRKKYFCIKEQQQKLFDFHCIPGGQLPETVGGEPLEYYAICGKNFEHRTEYIAFIWIYCVTVLFIIYYVTLSCVAKINKLKACSCTKITQHNGYRYGFASPKDSCEKRFKNDGISQRALDDVKLRHRSNMLNRYGKKSRLPTPTRLSSYLSKSSA
;
A
#
# COMPACT_ATOMS: atom_id res chain seq x y z
N MET A 1 16.40 -8.74 35.66
CA MET A 1 15.65 -7.47 35.51
C MET A 1 15.78 -6.59 36.75
N GLU A 2 15.31 -7.01 37.93
CA GLU A 2 15.48 -6.24 39.19
C GLU A 2 16.93 -5.80 39.42
N TYR A 3 17.89 -6.73 39.35
CA TYR A 3 19.33 -6.41 39.46
C TYR A 3 19.84 -5.32 38.49
N LEU A 4 19.30 -5.24 37.26
CA LEU A 4 19.71 -4.23 36.28
C LEU A 4 19.14 -2.86 36.65
N LEU A 5 17.87 -2.80 37.05
CA LEU A 5 17.25 -1.57 37.54
C LEU A 5 17.91 -1.09 38.84
N ASP A 6 18.29 -2.02 39.72
CA ASP A 6 19.03 -1.73 40.95
C ASP A 6 20.39 -1.08 40.65
N SER A 7 21.18 -1.70 39.78
CA SER A 7 22.54 -1.25 39.45
C SER A 7 22.57 0.05 38.62
N TYR A 8 21.69 0.19 37.63
CA TYR A 8 21.74 1.27 36.64
C TYR A 8 20.75 2.42 36.85
N VAL A 9 19.71 2.25 37.68
CA VAL A 9 18.66 3.27 37.87
C VAL A 9 18.49 3.64 39.34
N PHE A 10 18.18 2.66 40.20
CA PHE A 10 17.86 2.95 41.60
C PHE A 10 19.07 3.40 42.43
N HIS A 11 20.29 2.96 42.07
CA HIS A 11 21.53 3.39 42.74
C HIS A 11 21.81 4.90 42.60
N TYR A 12 21.29 5.56 41.56
CA TYR A 12 21.56 6.98 41.27
C TYR A 12 20.51 7.95 41.85
N PHE A 13 19.45 7.47 42.50
CA PHE A 13 18.48 8.37 43.15
C PHE A 13 19.00 8.89 44.50
N PRO A 14 18.93 10.20 44.77
CA PRO A 14 19.38 10.79 46.04
C PRO A 14 18.42 10.54 47.22
N PHE A 15 17.47 9.61 47.09
CA PHE A 15 16.47 9.28 48.09
C PHE A 15 16.11 7.78 48.07
N THR A 16 15.85 7.21 49.24
CA THR A 16 15.45 5.81 49.39
C THR A 16 14.00 5.59 48.93
N ILE A 17 13.81 4.86 47.83
CA ILE A 17 12.46 4.52 47.32
C ILE A 17 11.84 3.40 48.17
N CYS A 18 10.60 3.59 48.63
CA CYS A 18 9.86 2.58 49.38
C CYS A 18 9.78 1.25 48.60
N PRO A 19 9.92 0.07 49.26
CA PRO A 19 9.96 -1.23 48.58
C PRO A 19 8.76 -1.51 47.65
N ASN A 20 7.56 -1.04 48.05
CA ASN A 20 6.34 -1.21 47.26
C ASN A 20 6.36 -0.36 45.97
N THR A 21 6.86 0.88 46.06
CA THR A 21 7.06 1.77 44.90
C THR A 21 8.13 1.21 43.96
N ARG A 22 9.23 0.65 44.49
CA ARG A 22 10.27 -0.03 43.71
C ARG A 22 9.70 -1.20 42.91
N LYS A 23 8.90 -2.08 43.54
CA LYS A 23 8.21 -3.19 42.86
C LYS A 23 7.26 -2.71 41.76
N ASN A 24 6.52 -1.62 41.99
CA ASN A 24 5.66 -1.02 40.96
C ASN A 24 6.46 -0.50 39.77
N ILE A 25 7.59 0.20 39.99
CA ILE A 25 8.47 0.68 38.92
C ILE A 25 9.06 -0.49 38.14
N VAL A 26 9.57 -1.53 38.84
CA VAL A 26 10.07 -2.76 38.21
C VAL A 26 8.98 -3.42 37.34
N SER A 27 7.75 -3.56 37.84
CA SER A 27 6.63 -4.13 37.07
C SER A 27 6.30 -3.32 35.82
N VAL A 28 6.31 -1.98 35.91
CA VAL A 28 6.08 -1.09 34.76
C VAL A 28 7.21 -1.20 33.74
N VAL A 29 8.47 -1.20 34.18
CA VAL A 29 9.62 -1.33 33.26
C VAL A 29 9.65 -2.72 32.62
N ILE A 30 9.31 -3.79 33.35
CA ILE A 30 9.13 -5.13 32.76
C ILE A 30 8.05 -5.09 31.67
N LYS A 31 6.87 -4.52 31.94
CA LYS A 31 5.81 -4.39 30.92
C LYS A 31 6.27 -3.60 29.68
N ILE A 32 7.01 -2.51 29.87
CA ILE A 32 7.56 -1.71 28.76
C ILE A 32 8.58 -2.53 27.95
N VAL A 33 9.50 -3.24 28.61
CA VAL A 33 10.52 -4.06 27.92
C VAL A 33 9.88 -5.26 27.22
N THR A 34 8.93 -5.96 27.84
CA THR A 34 8.17 -7.04 27.19
C THR A 34 7.36 -6.52 25.99
N MET A 35 6.75 -5.34 26.11
CA MET A 35 6.07 -4.70 24.97
C MET A 35 7.06 -4.30 23.87
N ALA A 36 8.28 -3.86 24.21
CA ALA A 36 9.30 -3.50 23.24
C ALA A 36 9.90 -4.73 22.51
N ASP A 37 10.26 -5.80 23.25
CA ASP A 37 10.75 -7.07 22.68
C ASP A 37 9.69 -7.73 21.78
N TRP A 38 8.41 -7.63 22.17
CA TRP A 38 7.30 -8.04 21.32
C TRP A 38 7.13 -7.11 20.11
N LEU A 39 7.26 -5.79 20.27
CA LEU A 39 7.08 -4.85 19.16
C LEU A 39 8.14 -5.06 18.07
N CYS A 40 9.42 -5.13 18.45
CA CYS A 40 10.55 -5.21 17.53
C CYS A 40 11.71 -5.98 18.17
N LYS A 41 12.21 -6.99 17.46
CA LYS A 41 13.35 -7.80 17.88
C LYS A 41 14.44 -7.78 16.82
N THR A 42 15.67 -7.62 17.30
CA THR A 42 16.88 -7.52 16.49
C THR A 42 17.63 -8.85 16.49
N ARG A 43 18.11 -9.31 15.33
CA ARG A 43 18.99 -10.50 15.23
C ARG A 43 20.45 -10.09 15.05
N GLU A 44 21.38 -10.94 15.50
CA GLU A 44 22.80 -10.78 15.21
C GLU A 44 23.08 -10.91 13.70
N LEU A 45 23.88 -9.99 13.15
CA LEU A 45 24.04 -9.83 11.71
C LEU A 45 24.84 -10.96 11.04
N GLN A 46 25.92 -11.42 11.69
CA GLN A 46 26.82 -12.42 11.10
C GLN A 46 26.14 -13.79 10.87
N PRO A 47 25.53 -14.46 11.87
CA PRO A 47 24.86 -15.74 11.64
C PRO A 47 23.67 -15.63 10.67
N PHE A 48 23.02 -14.45 10.59
CA PHE A 48 21.97 -14.21 9.62
C PHE A 48 22.48 -14.18 8.17
N ILE A 49 23.64 -13.55 7.92
CA ILE A 49 24.26 -13.52 6.59
C ILE A 49 24.76 -14.92 6.20
N GLU A 50 25.32 -15.68 7.14
CA GLU A 50 25.84 -17.03 6.91
C GLU A 50 24.71 -18.02 6.60
N ASN A 51 23.60 -17.99 7.36
CA ASN A 51 22.49 -18.94 7.22
C ASN A 51 21.46 -18.54 6.13
N HIS A 52 21.26 -17.24 5.89
CA HIS A 52 20.21 -16.75 4.97
C HIS A 52 20.64 -15.55 4.09
N PRO A 53 21.70 -15.68 3.28
CA PRO A 53 22.27 -14.56 2.51
C PRO A 53 21.30 -13.97 1.48
N THR A 54 20.40 -14.78 0.93
CA THR A 54 19.42 -14.31 -0.07
C THR A 54 18.39 -13.36 0.54
N LEU A 55 17.98 -13.61 1.78
CA LEU A 55 17.02 -12.79 2.51
C LEU A 55 17.66 -11.48 2.98
N PHE A 56 18.94 -11.50 3.39
CA PHE A 56 19.69 -10.27 3.70
C PHE A 56 19.81 -9.34 2.48
N ILE A 57 20.19 -9.88 1.31
CA ILE A 57 20.26 -9.11 0.04
C ILE A 57 18.88 -8.54 -0.32
N SER A 58 17.82 -9.32 -0.11
CA SER A 58 16.42 -8.90 -0.32
C SER A 58 16.00 -7.78 0.61
N GLU A 59 16.26 -7.89 1.92
CA GLU A 59 15.97 -6.87 2.93
C GLU A 59 16.66 -5.53 2.62
N PHE A 60 17.94 -5.57 2.20
CA PHE A 60 18.66 -4.38 1.76
C PHE A 60 18.02 -3.74 0.51
N ILE A 61 17.77 -4.52 -0.55
CA ILE A 61 17.23 -4.00 -1.81
C ILE A 61 15.81 -3.46 -1.61
N TYR A 62 14.93 -4.17 -0.92
CA TYR A 62 13.57 -3.68 -0.65
C TYR A 62 13.56 -2.43 0.22
N SER A 63 14.50 -2.28 1.16
CA SER A 63 14.68 -1.03 1.92
C SER A 63 15.09 0.13 1.00
N MET A 64 16.02 -0.09 0.06
CA MET A 64 16.41 0.92 -0.94
C MET A 64 15.24 1.28 -1.88
N LEU A 65 14.47 0.29 -2.35
CA LEU A 65 13.28 0.53 -3.18
C LEU A 65 12.18 1.28 -2.41
N CYS A 66 12.02 1.01 -1.11
CA CYS A 66 11.11 1.74 -0.24
C CYS A 66 11.47 3.23 -0.18
N LEU A 67 12.74 3.55 0.10
CA LEU A 67 13.26 4.93 0.12
C LEU A 67 13.12 5.62 -1.24
N LEU A 68 13.39 4.91 -2.34
CA LEU A 68 13.24 5.44 -3.71
C LEU A 68 11.76 5.73 -4.03
N SER A 69 10.85 4.84 -3.65
CA SER A 69 9.40 5.04 -3.80
C SER A 69 8.88 6.22 -2.98
N LEU A 70 9.44 6.45 -1.79
CA LEU A 70 9.13 7.60 -0.93
C LEU A 70 9.62 8.92 -1.54
N PHE A 71 10.83 8.93 -2.11
CA PHE A 71 11.34 10.09 -2.86
C PHE A 71 10.44 10.41 -4.07
N CYS A 72 10.03 9.39 -4.82
CA CYS A 72 9.01 9.53 -5.87
C CYS A 72 7.67 10.06 -5.33
N ALA A 73 7.24 9.63 -4.13
CA ALA A 73 6.01 10.13 -3.52
C ALA A 73 6.08 11.63 -3.21
N PHE A 74 7.21 12.10 -2.65
CA PHE A 74 7.44 13.53 -2.42
C PHE A 74 7.45 14.32 -3.73
N ARG A 75 8.09 13.81 -4.80
CA ARG A 75 8.22 14.53 -6.08
C ARG A 75 6.94 14.56 -6.91
N ASN A 76 6.15 13.47 -6.91
CA ASN A 76 4.84 13.43 -7.56
C ASN A 76 3.77 14.26 -6.80
N GLY A 77 4.04 14.63 -5.54
CA GLY A 77 3.26 15.61 -4.76
C GLY A 77 2.48 15.00 -3.60
N SER A 78 2.02 15.85 -2.67
CA SER A 78 1.54 15.45 -1.33
C SER A 78 0.53 14.30 -1.30
N ARG A 79 -0.39 14.18 -2.28
CA ARG A 79 -1.34 13.06 -2.35
C ARG A 79 -0.69 11.70 -2.56
N TYR A 80 0.44 11.64 -3.25
CA TYR A 80 1.21 10.42 -3.41
C TYR A 80 1.89 10.05 -2.10
N VAL A 81 2.39 11.02 -1.32
CA VAL A 81 2.89 10.78 0.06
C VAL A 81 1.79 10.20 0.95
N TYR A 82 0.56 10.74 0.91
CA TYR A 82 -0.57 10.14 1.63
C TYR A 82 -0.91 8.74 1.13
N THR A 83 -0.89 8.47 -0.19
CA THR A 83 -1.08 7.09 -0.71
C THR A 83 0.04 6.15 -0.22
N TRP A 84 1.29 6.60 -0.17
CA TRP A 84 2.45 5.84 0.31
C TRP A 84 2.28 5.45 1.80
N ILE A 85 1.88 6.41 2.65
CA ILE A 85 1.51 6.17 4.06
C ILE A 85 0.35 5.18 4.14
N GLY A 86 -0.61 5.26 3.21
CA GLY A 86 -1.74 4.34 3.13
C GLY A 86 -1.38 2.91 2.81
N ILE A 87 -0.29 2.70 2.07
CA ILE A 87 0.20 1.37 1.72
C ILE A 87 1.02 0.77 2.85
N TYR A 88 1.75 1.60 3.62
CA TYR A 88 2.30 1.19 4.91
C TYR A 88 1.19 0.78 5.90
N LEU A 89 0.11 1.56 6.00
CA LEU A 89 -1.05 1.22 6.84
C LEU A 89 -1.79 -0.03 6.35
N LEU A 90 -1.91 -0.22 5.03
CA LEU A 90 -2.46 -1.45 4.44
C LEU A 90 -1.61 -2.65 4.84
N ALA A 91 -0.30 -2.59 4.66
CA ALA A 91 0.63 -3.64 5.06
C ALA A 91 0.50 -3.97 6.56
N PHE A 92 0.52 -2.94 7.40
CA PHE A 92 0.36 -3.10 8.85
C PHE A 92 -0.96 -3.78 9.21
N PHE A 93 -2.10 -3.35 8.65
CA PHE A 93 -3.40 -3.95 8.96
C PHE A 93 -3.54 -5.37 8.38
N THR A 94 -3.07 -5.64 7.15
CA THR A 94 -3.10 -6.99 6.55
C THR A 94 -2.26 -7.97 7.38
N GLU A 95 -1.02 -7.64 7.72
CA GLU A 95 -0.16 -8.51 8.54
C GLU A 95 -0.62 -8.62 10.00
N SER A 96 -1.46 -7.68 10.48
CA SER A 96 -2.06 -7.74 11.81
C SER A 96 -3.28 -8.68 11.90
N MET A 97 -3.89 -9.09 10.77
CA MET A 97 -5.09 -9.92 10.78
C MET A 97 -4.90 -11.27 11.51
N LYS A 98 -3.71 -11.85 11.44
CA LYS A 98 -3.35 -13.12 12.10
C LYS A 98 -3.41 -13.08 13.64
N TYR A 99 -3.39 -11.90 14.26
CA TYR A 99 -3.59 -11.72 15.71
C TYR A 99 -5.04 -11.47 16.09
N VAL A 100 -5.87 -11.00 15.15
CA VAL A 100 -7.32 -10.81 15.36
C VAL A 100 -8.03 -12.16 15.29
N ASP A 101 -7.64 -13.00 14.33
CA ASP A 101 -8.11 -14.38 14.21
C ASP A 101 -6.96 -15.31 13.79
N LYS A 102 -6.65 -16.30 14.63
CA LYS A 102 -5.64 -17.33 14.38
C LYS A 102 -5.97 -18.17 13.14
N SER A 103 -7.26 -18.32 12.79
CA SER A 103 -7.71 -19.02 11.59
C SER A 103 -7.29 -18.33 10.29
N MET A 104 -6.91 -17.04 10.35
CA MET A 104 -6.36 -16.28 9.23
C MET A 104 -4.83 -16.39 9.11
N ASN A 105 -4.14 -17.02 10.07
CA ASN A 105 -2.72 -17.29 9.92
C ASN A 105 -2.48 -18.35 8.83
N ALA A 106 -1.80 -17.95 7.76
CA ALA A 106 -1.55 -18.78 6.57
C ALA A 106 -0.09 -18.76 6.11
N VAL A 107 0.74 -17.87 6.70
CA VAL A 107 2.12 -17.59 6.26
C VAL A 107 3.02 -17.41 7.48
N PHE A 108 4.12 -18.14 7.50
CA PHE A 108 5.17 -18.03 8.51
C PHE A 108 6.40 -17.42 7.85
N TYR A 109 6.90 -16.31 8.38
CA TYR A 109 8.03 -15.57 7.80
C TYR A 109 9.34 -15.91 8.52
N SER A 110 10.42 -16.03 7.75
CA SER A 110 11.77 -16.19 8.28
C SER A 110 12.22 -14.92 9.01
N GLN A 111 13.03 -15.08 10.05
CA GLN A 111 13.49 -13.95 10.86
C GLN A 111 14.58 -13.16 10.14
N THR A 112 14.40 -11.84 10.10
CA THR A 112 15.32 -10.88 9.47
C THR A 112 16.04 -10.04 10.53
N LEU A 113 16.91 -9.12 10.09
CA LEU A 113 17.65 -8.23 10.98
C LEU A 113 16.72 -7.47 11.94
N LEU A 114 15.57 -7.01 11.43
CA LEU A 114 14.50 -6.37 12.20
C LEU A 114 13.16 -7.10 11.97
N THR A 115 12.68 -7.81 12.99
CA THR A 115 11.40 -8.52 12.93
C THR A 115 10.43 -7.96 13.98
N PHE A 116 9.20 -7.67 13.57
CA PHE A 116 8.15 -7.05 14.38
C PHE A 116 7.08 -8.05 14.85
N MET A 117 6.27 -7.62 15.82
CA MET A 117 5.06 -8.31 16.29
C MET A 117 5.33 -9.72 16.83
N GLY A 118 6.30 -9.90 17.72
CA GLY A 118 6.64 -11.19 18.32
C GLY A 118 7.43 -12.11 17.38
N MET A 119 8.36 -11.57 16.60
CA MET A 119 9.18 -12.30 15.63
C MET A 119 8.41 -12.90 14.43
N HIS A 120 7.23 -12.35 14.11
CA HIS A 120 6.33 -12.90 13.08
C HIS A 120 6.20 -12.06 11.80
N THR A 121 6.63 -10.80 11.79
CA THR A 121 6.43 -9.89 10.63
C THR A 121 7.72 -9.11 10.34
N PRO A 122 8.50 -9.42 9.29
CA PRO A 122 9.79 -8.79 9.04
C PRO A 122 9.65 -7.36 8.49
N LEU A 123 10.61 -6.47 8.77
CA LEU A 123 10.51 -5.06 8.40
C LEU A 123 10.41 -4.82 6.89
N TYR A 124 11.22 -5.53 6.09
CA TYR A 124 11.26 -5.36 4.63
C TYR A 124 9.93 -5.72 3.94
N LEU A 125 9.05 -6.47 4.61
CA LEU A 125 7.69 -6.72 4.13
C LEU A 125 6.84 -5.44 4.25
N LEU A 126 6.75 -4.89 5.46
CA LEU A 126 5.97 -3.69 5.79
C LEU A 126 6.51 -2.42 5.09
N CYS A 127 7.83 -2.29 5.05
CA CYS A 127 8.59 -1.13 4.57
C CYS A 127 9.45 -1.51 3.35
N GLY A 128 8.88 -2.20 2.38
CA GLY A 128 9.62 -2.63 1.19
C GLY A 128 8.74 -3.32 0.16
N ILE A 129 8.39 -4.59 0.38
CA ILE A 129 7.55 -5.38 -0.53
C ILE A 129 6.23 -4.66 -0.83
N TYR A 130 5.46 -4.27 0.19
CA TYR A 130 4.15 -3.66 -0.04
C TYR A 130 4.25 -2.35 -0.84
N HIS A 131 5.30 -1.55 -0.63
CA HIS A 131 5.56 -0.35 -1.44
C HIS A 131 5.95 -0.71 -2.87
N THR A 132 6.92 -1.60 -3.08
CA THR A 132 7.36 -2.04 -4.40
C THR A 132 6.21 -2.65 -5.22
N LEU A 133 5.30 -3.40 -4.60
CA LEU A 133 4.16 -4.03 -5.27
C LEU A 133 2.97 -3.08 -5.43
N PHE A 134 2.43 -2.50 -4.35
CA PHE A 134 1.17 -1.77 -4.37
C PHE A 134 1.32 -0.27 -4.67
N TYR A 135 2.43 0.36 -4.26
CA TYR A 135 2.62 1.80 -4.50
C TYR A 135 3.08 2.03 -5.95
N THR A 136 4.09 1.28 -6.40
CA THR A 136 4.57 1.34 -7.79
C THR A 136 3.46 1.01 -8.79
N SER A 137 2.65 -0.03 -8.53
CA SER A 137 1.50 -0.37 -9.39
C SER A 137 0.47 0.77 -9.43
N TYR A 138 0.13 1.36 -8.28
CA TYR A 138 -0.79 2.49 -8.20
C TYR A 138 -0.30 3.69 -9.01
N VAL A 139 0.98 4.05 -8.88
CA VAL A 139 1.58 5.18 -9.61
C VAL A 139 1.58 4.90 -11.11
N ILE A 140 2.00 3.71 -11.54
CA ILE A 140 2.01 3.31 -12.96
C ILE A 140 0.60 3.39 -13.55
N VAL A 141 -0.40 2.80 -12.89
CA VAL A 141 -1.78 2.76 -13.40
C VAL A 141 -2.43 4.14 -13.42
N LYS A 142 -2.19 4.99 -12.42
CA LYS A 142 -2.65 6.40 -12.43
C LYS A 142 -2.09 7.22 -13.60
N ARG A 143 -0.93 6.85 -14.17
CA ARG A 143 -0.38 7.50 -15.38
C ARG A 143 -1.12 7.09 -16.66
N ILE A 144 -1.82 5.95 -16.67
CA ILE A 144 -2.65 5.48 -17.81
C ILE A 144 -3.93 6.32 -17.95
N ARG A 145 -4.43 6.91 -16.84
CA ARG A 145 -5.65 7.74 -16.79
C ARG A 145 -6.91 7.01 -17.26
N LEU A 146 -7.16 5.83 -16.70
CA LEU A 146 -8.41 5.11 -16.91
C LEU A 146 -9.53 5.71 -16.05
N LYS A 147 -10.78 5.28 -16.27
CA LYS A 147 -11.87 5.54 -15.32
C LYS A 147 -11.62 4.77 -14.02
N TRP A 148 -12.04 5.31 -12.87
CA TRP A 148 -11.71 4.80 -11.53
C TRP A 148 -11.85 3.28 -11.35
N TRP A 149 -12.89 2.67 -11.93
CA TRP A 149 -13.16 1.23 -11.90
C TRP A 149 -12.15 0.41 -12.71
N GLY A 150 -11.71 0.93 -13.85
CA GLY A 150 -10.63 0.35 -14.65
C GLY A 150 -9.25 0.59 -14.04
N GLU A 151 -9.02 1.75 -13.41
CA GLU A 151 -7.79 1.98 -12.63
C GLU A 151 -7.69 1.00 -11.46
N ALA A 152 -8.79 0.68 -10.78
CA ALA A 152 -8.79 -0.30 -9.71
C ALA A 152 -8.43 -1.71 -10.23
N ALA A 153 -9.15 -2.20 -11.25
CA ALA A 153 -8.89 -3.52 -11.82
C ALA A 153 -7.47 -3.66 -12.40
N ALA A 154 -6.98 -2.62 -13.09
CA ALA A 154 -5.60 -2.58 -13.60
C ALA A 154 -4.55 -2.55 -12.48
N ASN A 155 -4.86 -1.92 -11.34
CA ASN A 155 -3.97 -1.92 -10.18
C ASN A 155 -3.83 -3.31 -9.56
N GLY A 156 -4.94 -4.04 -9.38
CA GLY A 156 -4.91 -5.42 -8.91
C GLY A 156 -4.13 -6.35 -9.85
N LEU A 157 -4.39 -6.26 -11.17
CA LEU A 157 -3.64 -7.03 -12.16
C LEU A 157 -2.13 -6.74 -12.09
N LEU A 158 -1.74 -5.47 -12.05
CA LEU A 158 -0.33 -5.09 -12.00
C LEU A 158 0.33 -5.50 -10.66
N ALA A 159 -0.37 -5.39 -9.53
CA ALA A 159 0.13 -5.87 -8.23
C ALA A 159 0.41 -7.39 -8.26
N LEU A 160 -0.48 -8.19 -8.87
CA LEU A 160 -0.27 -9.63 -9.07
C LEU A 160 0.90 -9.92 -10.02
N LEU A 161 1.03 -9.15 -11.12
CA LEU A 161 2.15 -9.31 -12.05
C LEU A 161 3.51 -8.99 -11.40
N LEU A 162 3.56 -7.99 -10.53
CA LEU A 162 4.77 -7.68 -9.76
C LEU A 162 5.03 -8.72 -8.66
N SER A 163 3.98 -9.29 -8.04
CA SER A 163 4.13 -10.22 -6.92
C SER A 163 4.56 -11.62 -7.32
N LEU A 164 4.23 -12.09 -8.52
CA LEU A 164 4.45 -13.49 -8.90
C LEU A 164 5.92 -13.98 -8.77
N PRO A 165 6.95 -13.31 -9.32
CA PRO A 165 8.33 -13.78 -9.18
C PRO A 165 8.83 -13.69 -7.73
N LEU A 166 8.34 -12.72 -6.96
CA LEU A 166 8.59 -12.64 -5.51
C LEU A 166 8.02 -13.84 -4.77
N GLN A 167 6.79 -14.25 -5.11
CA GLN A 167 6.15 -15.40 -4.47
C GLN A 167 6.86 -16.71 -4.82
N VAL A 168 7.19 -16.94 -6.09
CA VAL A 168 7.89 -18.18 -6.52
C VAL A 168 9.29 -18.28 -5.94
N MET A 169 10.06 -17.18 -5.94
CA MET A 169 11.42 -17.20 -5.39
C MET A 169 11.42 -17.16 -3.85
N GLY A 170 10.53 -16.40 -3.22
CA GLY A 170 10.46 -16.29 -1.77
C GLY A 170 10.08 -17.60 -1.09
N THR A 171 9.21 -18.41 -1.69
CA THR A 171 8.85 -19.74 -1.15
C THR A 171 9.97 -20.76 -1.37
N LYS A 172 10.57 -20.77 -2.57
CA LYS A 172 11.68 -21.69 -2.90
C LYS A 172 12.97 -21.38 -2.14
N LEU A 173 13.18 -20.13 -1.73
CA LEU A 173 14.31 -19.68 -0.90
C LEU A 173 13.95 -19.56 0.58
N LEU A 174 12.81 -20.10 1.03
CA LEU A 174 12.39 -20.08 2.44
C LEU A 174 12.48 -18.68 3.07
N TRP A 175 12.00 -17.65 2.38
CA TRP A 175 11.73 -16.33 2.95
C TRP A 175 10.42 -16.35 3.75
N TRP A 176 9.49 -17.21 3.33
CA TRP A 176 8.32 -17.63 4.09
C TRP A 176 7.87 -19.04 3.70
N GLN A 177 7.16 -19.67 4.61
CA GLN A 177 6.47 -20.94 4.45
C GLN A 177 4.95 -20.74 4.48
N TRP A 178 4.22 -21.55 3.71
CA TRP A 178 2.77 -21.63 3.80
C TRP A 178 2.32 -22.64 4.85
N TYR A 179 1.17 -22.40 5.45
CA TYR A 179 0.54 -23.33 6.38
C TYR A 179 0.27 -24.70 5.71
N ASP A 180 0.87 -25.77 6.23
CA ASP A 180 0.72 -27.13 5.72
C ASP A 180 -0.59 -27.75 6.23
N GLY A 181 -1.32 -28.42 5.33
CA GLY A 181 -2.63 -29.00 5.66
C GLY A 181 -3.81 -28.01 5.71
N ASP A 182 -3.66 -26.76 5.28
CA ASP A 182 -4.80 -25.84 5.11
C ASP A 182 -5.54 -26.11 3.78
N PRO A 183 -6.83 -26.46 3.79
CA PRO A 183 -7.56 -26.80 2.56
C PRO A 183 -7.71 -25.63 1.59
N ARG A 184 -7.45 -24.38 2.01
CA ARG A 184 -7.42 -23.20 1.14
C ARG A 184 -6.15 -23.12 0.29
N LEU A 185 -5.08 -23.79 0.71
CA LEU A 185 -3.73 -23.64 0.12
C LEU A 185 -3.30 -24.83 -0.75
N ILE A 186 -4.09 -25.91 -0.82
CA ILE A 186 -3.80 -27.15 -1.57
C ILE A 186 -3.40 -26.89 -3.04
N SER A 187 -4.14 -26.03 -3.74
CA SER A 187 -3.86 -25.73 -5.15
C SER A 187 -2.69 -24.74 -5.27
N THR A 188 -1.55 -25.21 -5.75
CA THR A 188 -0.32 -24.42 -5.87
C THR A 188 0.17 -24.31 -7.31
N PHE A 189 0.99 -23.29 -7.56
CA PHE A 189 1.76 -23.07 -8.80
C PHE A 189 3.19 -22.72 -8.39
N TYR A 190 4.16 -23.56 -8.76
CA TYR A 190 5.53 -23.55 -8.20
C TYR A 190 5.54 -23.43 -6.66
N SER A 191 4.73 -24.27 -6.00
CA SER A 191 4.53 -24.30 -4.54
C SER A 191 3.98 -23.00 -3.92
N VAL A 192 3.52 -22.03 -4.72
CA VAL A 192 2.76 -20.85 -4.26
C VAL A 192 1.25 -21.15 -4.34
N PRO A 193 0.47 -21.03 -3.26
CA PRO A 193 -0.98 -21.15 -3.31
C PRO A 193 -1.63 -20.14 -4.26
N LEU A 194 -2.51 -20.61 -5.13
CA LEU A 194 -3.22 -19.76 -6.10
C LEU A 194 -4.10 -18.70 -5.42
N VAL A 195 -4.63 -19.03 -4.24
CA VAL A 195 -5.35 -18.10 -3.37
C VAL A 195 -4.47 -16.94 -2.91
N ALA A 196 -3.20 -17.20 -2.58
CA ALA A 196 -2.27 -16.15 -2.16
C ALA A 196 -1.96 -15.18 -3.32
N LEU A 197 -1.75 -15.70 -4.53
CA LEU A 197 -1.60 -14.85 -5.73
C LEU A 197 -2.85 -13.99 -5.96
N ALA A 198 -4.06 -14.59 -5.89
CA ALA A 198 -5.32 -13.86 -6.00
C ALA A 198 -5.47 -12.76 -4.94
N TRP A 199 -5.00 -13.00 -3.71
CA TRP A 199 -5.07 -12.03 -2.61
C TRP A 199 -4.32 -10.73 -2.93
N TYR A 200 -3.14 -10.79 -3.56
CA TYR A 200 -2.43 -9.58 -4.02
C TYR A 200 -3.25 -8.79 -5.07
N ALA A 201 -3.91 -9.47 -6.01
CA ALA A 201 -4.79 -8.80 -6.98
C ALA A 201 -5.99 -8.14 -6.29
N ILE A 202 -6.64 -8.87 -5.37
CA ILE A 202 -7.82 -8.43 -4.64
C ILE A 202 -7.50 -7.23 -3.74
N LEU A 203 -6.38 -7.25 -3.00
CA LEU A 203 -5.91 -6.13 -2.19
C LEU A 203 -5.62 -4.89 -3.06
N GLY A 204 -4.91 -5.06 -4.18
CA GLY A 204 -4.56 -3.97 -5.09
C GLY A 204 -5.79 -3.26 -5.69
N THR A 205 -6.79 -4.05 -6.11
CA THR A 205 -8.08 -3.50 -6.58
C THR A 205 -8.85 -2.83 -5.43
N SER A 206 -9.02 -3.53 -4.30
CA SER A 206 -9.78 -3.04 -3.14
C SER A 206 -9.21 -1.74 -2.57
N PHE A 207 -7.89 -1.60 -2.50
CA PHE A 207 -7.24 -0.38 -2.01
C PHE A 207 -7.49 0.82 -2.92
N ASN A 208 -7.41 0.64 -4.24
CA ASN A 208 -7.65 1.74 -5.18
C ASN A 208 -9.14 2.14 -5.20
N VAL A 209 -10.08 1.18 -5.10
CA VAL A 209 -11.52 1.48 -4.91
C VAL A 209 -11.75 2.25 -3.61
N SER A 210 -11.25 1.73 -2.48
CA SER A 210 -11.43 2.37 -1.16
C SER A 210 -10.89 3.79 -1.16
N LEU A 211 -9.65 3.97 -1.63
CA LEU A 211 -8.98 5.27 -1.68
C LEU A 211 -9.72 6.27 -2.60
N TYR A 212 -10.31 5.81 -3.71
CA TYR A 212 -11.18 6.64 -4.55
C TYR A 212 -12.48 7.02 -3.83
N LEU A 213 -13.17 6.07 -3.19
CA LEU A 213 -14.43 6.33 -2.47
C LEU A 213 -14.24 7.33 -1.32
N PHE A 214 -13.25 7.11 -0.45
CA PHE A 214 -12.94 8.03 0.65
C PHE A 214 -12.52 9.42 0.13
N ARG A 215 -11.63 9.50 -0.86
CA ARG A 215 -11.23 10.80 -1.43
C ARG A 215 -12.40 11.53 -2.11
N LYS A 216 -13.28 10.81 -2.82
CA LYS A 216 -14.45 11.42 -3.47
C LYS A 216 -15.52 11.88 -2.47
N GLY A 217 -15.71 11.14 -1.36
CA GLY A 217 -16.70 11.48 -0.35
C GLY A 217 -16.30 12.64 0.55
N PHE A 218 -15.03 12.71 0.98
CA PHE A 218 -14.58 13.63 2.02
C PHE A 218 -13.68 14.79 1.52
N LEU A 219 -13.19 14.74 0.28
CA LEU A 219 -12.20 15.69 -0.24
C LEU A 219 -12.60 16.24 -1.60
N CYS A 220 -12.10 17.45 -1.89
CA CYS A 220 -12.23 18.07 -3.20
C CYS A 220 -11.22 17.46 -4.19
N GLU A 221 -11.48 17.56 -5.50
CA GLU A 221 -10.56 17.03 -6.52
C GLU A 221 -9.16 17.67 -6.50
N LYS A 222 -9.03 18.91 -6.01
CA LYS A 222 -7.74 19.58 -5.80
C LYS A 222 -7.26 19.42 -4.36
N TYR A 223 -5.96 19.20 -4.18
CA TYR A 223 -5.34 19.09 -2.84
C TYR A 223 -5.31 20.46 -2.15
N HIS A 224 -5.65 20.48 -0.87
CA HIS A 224 -5.59 21.67 -0.02
C HIS A 224 -4.86 21.33 1.29
N TRP A 225 -3.74 22.01 1.56
CA TRP A 225 -2.89 21.73 2.73
C TRP A 225 -3.64 21.81 4.07
N LYS A 226 -4.62 22.72 4.19
CA LYS A 226 -5.48 22.86 5.38
C LYS A 226 -6.31 21.62 5.71
N ARG A 227 -6.45 20.67 4.76
CA ARG A 227 -7.17 19.41 4.93
C ARG A 227 -6.24 18.20 5.08
N PHE A 228 -4.99 18.39 5.52
CA PHE A 228 -4.02 17.30 5.74
C PHE A 228 -4.59 16.18 6.64
N ALA A 229 -5.29 16.54 7.72
CA ALA A 229 -5.93 15.58 8.62
C ALA A 229 -7.03 14.75 7.93
N ALA A 230 -7.79 15.37 7.01
CA ALA A 230 -8.81 14.66 6.23
C ALA A 230 -8.19 13.74 5.17
N GLU A 231 -7.07 14.11 4.52
CA GLU A 231 -6.32 13.20 3.64
C GLU A 231 -5.74 12.01 4.42
N PHE A 232 -5.22 12.23 5.63
CA PHE A 232 -4.77 11.14 6.51
C PHE A 232 -5.93 10.22 6.91
N LEU A 233 -7.06 10.78 7.37
CA LEU A 233 -8.26 9.99 7.73
C LEU A 233 -8.84 9.22 6.54
N CYS A 234 -8.88 9.81 5.34
CA CYS A 234 -9.29 9.11 4.12
C CYS A 234 -8.40 7.90 3.82
N VAL A 235 -7.10 8.03 4.10
CA VAL A 235 -6.13 6.98 3.87
C VAL A 235 -6.19 5.87 4.92
N VAL A 236 -6.34 6.21 6.21
CA VAL A 236 -6.58 5.23 7.28
C VAL A 236 -7.88 4.48 7.03
N GLY A 237 -8.97 5.20 6.71
CA GLY A 237 -10.26 4.61 6.35
C GLY A 237 -10.19 3.73 5.11
N ALA A 238 -9.44 4.15 4.08
CA ALA A 238 -9.22 3.33 2.90
C ALA A 238 -8.46 2.03 3.22
N ALA A 239 -7.39 2.09 4.01
CA ALA A 239 -6.61 0.89 4.39
C ALA A 239 -7.46 -0.12 5.18
N LEU A 240 -8.29 0.33 6.12
CA LEU A 240 -9.22 -0.54 6.86
C LEU A 240 -10.32 -1.12 5.96
N PHE A 241 -11.00 -0.27 5.17
CA PHE A 241 -12.09 -0.70 4.29
C PHE A 241 -11.62 -1.62 3.15
N THR A 242 -10.34 -1.53 2.78
CA THR A 242 -9.69 -2.47 1.84
C THR A 242 -9.81 -3.91 2.31
N LEU A 243 -9.65 -4.18 3.61
CA LEU A 243 -9.76 -5.54 4.15
C LEU A 243 -11.20 -6.06 4.03
N CYS A 244 -12.20 -5.22 4.28
CA CYS A 244 -13.61 -5.56 4.11
C CYS A 244 -13.94 -5.87 2.64
N LEU A 245 -13.51 -5.02 1.69
CA LEU A 245 -13.70 -5.25 0.26
C LEU A 245 -12.91 -6.47 -0.24
N ALA A 246 -11.72 -6.72 0.31
CA ALA A 246 -10.90 -7.88 -0.03
C ALA A 246 -11.53 -9.19 0.46
N ALA A 247 -12.01 -9.22 1.71
CA ALA A 247 -12.76 -10.34 2.24
C ALA A 247 -14.04 -10.62 1.43
N LEU A 248 -14.78 -9.57 1.04
CA LEU A 248 -15.97 -9.70 0.18
C LEU A 248 -15.64 -10.31 -1.19
N GLN A 249 -14.60 -9.81 -1.87
CA GLN A 249 -14.18 -10.36 -3.17
C GLN A 249 -13.66 -11.80 -3.04
N TYR A 250 -12.84 -12.09 -2.03
CA TYR A 250 -12.37 -13.45 -1.75
C TYR A 250 -13.55 -14.40 -1.47
N THR A 251 -14.57 -13.92 -0.75
CA THR A 251 -15.80 -14.67 -0.50
C THR A 251 -16.54 -15.01 -1.80
N ILE A 252 -16.69 -14.04 -2.69
CA ILE A 252 -17.37 -14.21 -3.99
C ILE A 252 -16.61 -15.16 -4.93
N PHE A 253 -15.30 -14.96 -5.10
CA PHE A 253 -14.52 -15.70 -6.10
C PHE A 253 -14.00 -17.06 -5.59
N PHE A 254 -13.76 -17.23 -4.29
CA PHE A 254 -13.18 -18.46 -3.74
C PHE A 254 -14.14 -19.21 -2.82
N HIS A 255 -14.71 -18.60 -1.78
CA HIS A 255 -15.60 -19.35 -0.87
C HIS A 255 -16.86 -19.86 -1.59
N ILE A 256 -17.58 -19.03 -2.34
CA ILE A 256 -18.79 -19.49 -3.05
C ILE A 256 -18.43 -20.59 -4.07
N LEU A 257 -17.41 -20.37 -4.92
CA LEU A 257 -17.06 -21.33 -5.97
C LEU A 257 -16.48 -22.64 -5.42
N ARG A 258 -15.69 -22.61 -4.34
CA ARG A 258 -15.09 -23.81 -3.75
C ARG A 258 -16.03 -24.51 -2.76
N ASP A 259 -16.61 -23.78 -1.81
CA ASP A 259 -17.34 -24.39 -0.69
C ASP A 259 -18.77 -24.81 -1.11
N ILE A 260 -19.39 -24.11 -2.07
CA ILE A 260 -20.74 -24.46 -2.58
C ILE A 260 -20.66 -25.27 -3.87
N PHE A 261 -19.85 -24.83 -4.85
CA PHE A 261 -19.79 -25.48 -6.17
C PHE A 261 -18.63 -26.49 -6.35
N GLN A 262 -17.77 -26.67 -5.34
CA GLN A 262 -16.61 -27.59 -5.38
C GLN A 262 -15.65 -27.36 -6.55
N ILE A 263 -15.60 -26.13 -7.08
CA ILE A 263 -14.76 -25.75 -8.21
C ILE A 263 -13.30 -25.60 -7.75
N HIS A 264 -12.36 -26.16 -8.51
CA HIS A 264 -10.92 -25.97 -8.27
C HIS A 264 -10.52 -24.49 -8.37
N SER A 265 -9.69 -24.05 -7.42
CA SER A 265 -9.28 -22.64 -7.28
C SER A 265 -8.54 -22.05 -8.49
N VAL A 266 -8.02 -22.88 -9.40
CA VAL A 266 -7.50 -22.47 -10.72
C VAL A 266 -8.57 -21.70 -11.51
N PHE A 267 -9.81 -22.22 -11.55
CA PHE A 267 -10.91 -21.59 -12.25
C PHE A 267 -11.40 -20.32 -11.54
N SER A 268 -11.37 -20.29 -10.19
CA SER A 268 -11.62 -19.07 -9.40
C SER A 268 -10.64 -17.95 -9.73
N LEU A 269 -9.33 -18.25 -9.76
CA LEU A 269 -8.29 -17.30 -10.14
C LEU A 269 -8.45 -16.86 -11.60
N ALA A 270 -8.70 -17.79 -12.52
CA ALA A 270 -8.92 -17.46 -13.94
C ALA A 270 -10.14 -16.53 -14.12
N LEU A 271 -11.26 -16.81 -13.45
CA LEU A 271 -12.45 -15.96 -13.48
C LEU A 271 -12.18 -14.55 -12.93
N LEU A 272 -11.52 -14.45 -11.78
CA LEU A 272 -11.10 -13.16 -11.19
C LEU A 272 -10.25 -12.35 -12.19
N LEU A 273 -9.23 -12.98 -12.79
CA LEU A 273 -8.35 -12.36 -13.76
C LEU A 273 -9.09 -11.92 -15.03
N ILE A 274 -9.99 -12.75 -15.55
CA ILE A 274 -10.83 -12.42 -16.72
C ILE A 274 -11.74 -11.22 -16.42
N VAL A 275 -12.40 -11.20 -15.25
CA VAL A 275 -13.26 -10.08 -14.84
C VAL A 275 -12.43 -8.80 -14.71
N TYR A 276 -11.27 -8.85 -14.08
CA TYR A 276 -10.38 -7.68 -13.95
C TYR A 276 -9.86 -7.21 -15.32
N ALA A 277 -9.42 -8.13 -16.19
CA ALA A 277 -8.89 -7.80 -17.51
C ALA A 277 -9.97 -7.19 -18.41
N ALA A 278 -11.16 -7.78 -18.46
CA ALA A 278 -12.31 -7.23 -19.18
C ALA A 278 -12.71 -5.83 -18.66
N THR A 279 -12.65 -5.63 -17.33
CA THR A 279 -12.93 -4.34 -16.68
C THR A 279 -11.89 -3.29 -17.06
N ALA A 280 -10.59 -3.59 -16.94
CA ALA A 280 -9.52 -2.70 -17.36
C ALA A 280 -9.56 -2.38 -18.87
N PHE A 281 -9.83 -3.38 -19.71
CA PHE A 281 -9.94 -3.23 -21.15
C PHE A 281 -11.15 -2.37 -21.57
N LYS A 282 -12.33 -2.59 -20.97
CA LYS A 282 -13.52 -1.75 -21.21
C LYS A 282 -13.27 -0.29 -20.81
N ALA A 283 -12.53 -0.04 -19.73
CA ALA A 283 -12.13 1.32 -19.34
C ALA A 283 -11.13 1.94 -20.32
N LEU A 284 -10.19 1.15 -20.87
CA LEU A 284 -9.24 1.60 -21.89
C LEU A 284 -9.94 1.94 -23.21
N LEU A 285 -10.96 1.19 -23.61
CA LEU A 285 -11.79 1.50 -24.77
C LEU A 285 -12.62 2.77 -24.54
N SER A 286 -13.33 2.87 -23.40
CA SER A 286 -14.17 4.04 -23.08
C SER A 286 -13.34 5.33 -22.98
N SER A 287 -12.17 5.30 -22.34
CA SER A 287 -11.30 6.48 -22.25
C SER A 287 -10.77 6.92 -23.62
N ARG A 288 -10.32 5.98 -24.48
CA ARG A 288 -9.92 6.31 -25.86
C ARG A 288 -11.04 6.95 -26.67
N MET A 289 -12.28 6.47 -26.53
CA MET A 289 -13.45 7.03 -27.21
C MET A 289 -13.74 8.46 -26.72
N GLU A 290 -13.68 8.70 -25.41
CA GLU A 290 -13.95 9.99 -24.78
C GLU A 290 -12.89 11.04 -25.12
N TYR A 291 -11.60 10.67 -25.17
CA TYR A 291 -10.53 11.54 -25.70
C TYR A 291 -10.75 11.92 -27.16
N ASN A 292 -11.28 11.01 -27.99
CA ASN A 292 -11.57 11.29 -29.41
C ASN A 292 -12.81 12.19 -29.60
N LEU A 293 -13.76 12.23 -28.65
CA LEU A 293 -14.89 13.17 -28.67
C LEU A 293 -14.50 14.56 -28.13
N HIS A 294 -13.74 14.63 -27.03
CA HIS A 294 -13.41 15.92 -26.40
C HIS A 294 -12.30 16.73 -27.08
N ASP A 295 -11.64 16.21 -28.12
CA ASP A 295 -10.67 16.95 -28.95
C ASP A 295 -11.31 18.16 -29.69
N GLY A 296 -12.64 18.30 -29.62
CA GLY A 296 -13.39 19.48 -30.07
C GLY A 296 -13.42 20.69 -29.11
N GLU A 297 -13.43 20.50 -27.78
CA GLU A 297 -13.88 21.58 -26.86
C GLU A 297 -12.98 21.91 -25.65
N GLU A 298 -12.33 20.95 -24.96
CA GLU A 298 -11.64 21.27 -23.69
C GLU A 298 -10.17 21.71 -23.84
N LYS A 299 -9.97 22.93 -24.36
CA LYS A 299 -8.72 23.67 -24.23
C LYS A 299 -8.76 24.68 -23.08
N CYS A 300 -8.49 24.26 -21.84
CA CYS A 300 -7.69 25.06 -20.88
C CYS A 300 -7.40 24.32 -19.56
N GLN A 301 -6.39 24.82 -18.83
CA GLN A 301 -6.02 24.43 -17.46
C GLN A 301 -5.42 23.03 -17.24
N LEU A 302 -4.20 22.79 -17.74
CA LEU A 302 -3.29 21.83 -17.10
C LEU A 302 -1.97 22.50 -16.72
N ILE A 303 -1.67 22.50 -15.42
CA ILE A 303 -0.53 23.18 -14.80
C ILE A 303 0.81 22.65 -15.36
N LYS A 304 1.70 23.56 -15.73
CA LYS A 304 3.04 23.28 -16.25
C LYS A 304 3.95 22.72 -15.14
N ALA A 305 4.16 21.40 -15.11
CA ALA A 305 5.46 20.86 -14.75
C ALA A 305 6.31 20.75 -16.02
N PRO A 306 7.63 21.05 -15.97
CA PRO A 306 8.51 20.96 -17.14
C PRO A 306 8.65 19.50 -17.59
N LEU A 307 8.99 19.32 -18.87
CA LEU A 307 8.88 18.01 -19.53
C LEU A 307 9.88 16.98 -18.98
N ASN A 308 11.09 17.43 -18.64
CA ASN A 308 12.17 16.57 -18.13
C ASN A 308 11.78 15.92 -16.80
N ASP A 309 11.12 16.65 -15.90
CA ASP A 309 10.73 16.11 -14.60
C ASP A 309 9.80 14.91 -14.75
N LYS A 310 8.74 15.01 -15.55
CA LYS A 310 7.81 13.90 -15.75
C LYS A 310 8.45 12.66 -16.37
N LEU A 311 9.48 12.86 -17.22
CA LEU A 311 10.23 11.74 -17.79
C LEU A 311 11.09 11.06 -16.72
N VAL A 312 11.79 11.84 -15.89
CA VAL A 312 12.57 11.31 -14.77
C VAL A 312 11.69 10.54 -13.78
N ASP A 313 10.47 11.01 -13.45
CA ASP A 313 9.56 10.24 -12.59
C ASP A 313 9.26 8.86 -13.17
N VAL A 314 8.88 8.82 -14.45
CA VAL A 314 8.55 7.55 -15.13
C VAL A 314 9.75 6.62 -15.21
N LEU A 315 10.95 7.15 -15.47
CA LEU A 315 12.18 6.37 -15.48
C LEU A 315 12.51 5.79 -14.10
N VAL A 316 12.26 6.51 -13.00
CA VAL A 316 12.49 5.99 -11.64
C VAL A 316 11.46 4.90 -11.27
N GLU A 317 10.18 5.06 -11.60
CA GLU A 317 9.19 3.98 -11.37
C GLU A 317 9.55 2.71 -12.18
N ILE A 318 10.01 2.87 -13.42
CA ILE A 318 10.49 1.75 -14.24
C ILE A 318 11.77 1.15 -13.65
N ALA A 319 12.68 1.96 -13.10
CA ALA A 319 13.89 1.47 -12.43
C ALA A 319 13.56 0.67 -11.16
N ILE A 320 12.55 1.06 -10.37
CA ILE A 320 12.06 0.27 -9.22
C ILE A 320 11.63 -1.12 -9.68
N VAL A 321 10.80 -1.21 -10.73
CA VAL A 321 10.33 -2.48 -11.29
C VAL A 321 11.49 -3.30 -11.89
N ALA A 322 12.42 -2.64 -12.60
CA ALA A 322 13.57 -3.29 -13.20
C ALA A 322 14.50 -3.89 -12.13
N VAL A 323 14.80 -3.17 -11.05
CA VAL A 323 15.62 -3.67 -9.93
C VAL A 323 14.92 -4.83 -9.21
N HIS A 324 13.61 -4.73 -8.95
CA HIS A 324 12.80 -5.81 -8.37
C HIS A 324 12.86 -7.10 -9.21
N PHE A 325 12.67 -6.99 -10.52
CA PHE A 325 12.77 -8.15 -11.42
C PHE A 325 14.20 -8.64 -11.63
N SER A 326 15.20 -7.75 -11.71
CA SER A 326 16.61 -8.13 -11.78
C SER A 326 17.04 -8.91 -10.54
N LEU A 327 16.59 -8.52 -9.34
CA LEU A 327 16.82 -9.29 -8.10
C LEU A 327 16.32 -10.73 -8.25
N HIS A 328 15.08 -10.94 -8.68
CA HIS A 328 14.54 -12.30 -8.81
C HIS A 328 15.15 -13.11 -9.97
N MET A 329 15.50 -12.47 -11.08
CA MET A 329 16.24 -13.12 -12.17
C MET A 329 17.65 -13.56 -11.73
N LEU A 330 18.37 -12.72 -10.97
CA LEU A 330 19.68 -13.04 -10.41
C LEU A 330 19.57 -14.13 -9.34
N LEU A 331 18.58 -14.07 -8.45
CA LEU A 331 18.33 -15.11 -7.45
C LEU A 331 18.04 -16.45 -8.14
N ALA A 332 17.14 -16.50 -9.13
CA ALA A 332 16.86 -17.74 -9.86
C ALA A 332 18.12 -18.34 -10.52
N ALA A 333 19.00 -17.50 -11.05
CA ALA A 333 20.25 -17.93 -11.68
C ALA A 333 21.31 -18.40 -10.67
N PHE A 334 21.56 -17.64 -9.59
CA PHE A 334 22.74 -17.79 -8.75
C PHE A 334 22.49 -18.35 -7.34
N SER A 335 21.26 -18.33 -6.82
CA SER A 335 20.99 -18.90 -5.49
C SER A 335 21.00 -20.44 -5.49
N SER A 336 21.35 -21.01 -4.34
CA SER A 336 21.32 -22.45 -4.07
C SER A 336 20.48 -22.68 -2.82
N PRO A 337 19.18 -23.07 -2.96
CA PRO A 337 18.26 -23.27 -1.85
C PRO A 337 18.77 -24.29 -0.81
N GLU A 338 19.55 -25.28 -1.25
CA GLU A 338 20.20 -26.28 -0.40
C GLU A 338 21.15 -25.69 0.66
N ASN A 339 21.65 -24.47 0.46
CA ASN A 339 22.52 -23.78 1.41
C ASN A 339 21.76 -22.82 2.34
N ILE A 340 20.43 -22.80 2.29
CA ILE A 340 19.59 -21.88 3.07
C ILE A 340 19.05 -22.56 4.32
N VAL A 341 19.32 -21.95 5.47
CA VAL A 341 18.74 -22.33 6.76
C VAL A 341 17.83 -21.20 7.23
N SER A 342 16.52 -21.48 7.30
CA SER A 342 15.52 -20.55 7.81
C SER A 342 15.19 -20.90 9.26
N GLU A 343 15.70 -20.09 10.18
CA GLU A 343 15.30 -20.08 11.58
C GLU A 343 14.16 -19.07 11.78
N GLY A 344 13.10 -19.49 12.47
CA GLY A 344 11.96 -18.61 12.71
C GLY A 344 10.84 -19.21 13.55
N MET A 345 9.79 -18.41 13.72
CA MET A 345 8.50 -18.85 14.23
C MET A 345 7.73 -19.50 13.07
N HIS A 346 7.70 -20.82 13.05
CA HIS A 346 7.09 -21.64 12.00
C HIS A 346 5.77 -22.26 12.51
N GLN A 347 5.15 -23.12 11.69
CA GLN A 347 3.96 -23.86 12.13
C GLN A 347 4.35 -24.83 13.26
N ALA A 348 3.66 -24.72 14.40
CA ALA A 348 3.94 -25.49 15.60
C ALA A 348 4.00 -27.01 15.33
N ILE A 349 5.04 -27.70 15.80
CA ILE A 349 5.13 -29.17 15.73
C ILE A 349 4.41 -29.77 16.95
N GLY A 350 3.67 -30.86 16.72
CA GLY A 350 2.83 -31.51 17.73
C GLY A 350 1.98 -32.66 17.16
N PRO A 351 0.99 -33.18 17.91
CA PRO A 351 0.20 -34.36 17.54
C PRO A 351 -0.58 -34.19 16.22
N CYS A 352 -0.39 -35.12 15.28
CA CYS A 352 -0.97 -35.02 13.93
C CYS A 352 -2.50 -35.12 13.84
N ASP A 353 -3.13 -35.72 14.85
CA ASP A 353 -4.58 -35.95 14.88
C ASP A 353 -5.38 -34.72 15.36
N GLU A 354 -4.71 -33.69 15.90
CA GLU A 354 -5.38 -32.46 16.32
C GLU A 354 -5.75 -31.57 15.12
N VAL A 355 -7.05 -31.37 14.94
CA VAL A 355 -7.63 -30.43 13.98
C VAL A 355 -8.20 -29.20 14.68
N GLU A 356 -8.08 -28.04 14.03
CA GLU A 356 -8.73 -26.81 14.45
C GLU A 356 -9.79 -26.36 13.43
N GLN A 357 -10.81 -25.65 13.94
CA GLN A 357 -11.89 -25.09 13.13
C GLN A 357 -11.45 -23.76 12.52
N ILE A 358 -11.61 -23.64 11.21
CA ILE A 358 -11.48 -22.38 10.46
C ILE A 358 -12.87 -21.80 10.24
N PHE A 359 -13.03 -20.51 10.52
CA PHE A 359 -14.27 -19.81 10.22
C PHE A 359 -14.42 -19.53 8.72
N SER A 360 -15.44 -20.10 8.08
CA SER A 360 -15.92 -19.62 6.77
C SER A 360 -17.01 -18.56 7.00
N PRO A 361 -17.02 -17.43 6.28
CA PRO A 361 -17.95 -16.31 6.54
C PRO A 361 -19.45 -16.63 6.36
N PHE A 362 -19.80 -17.83 5.89
CA PHE A 362 -21.18 -18.33 5.81
C PHE A 362 -21.55 -19.37 6.88
N GLY A 363 -20.74 -19.53 7.94
CA GLY A 363 -21.00 -20.52 9.00
C GLY A 363 -20.69 -21.98 8.61
N LEU A 364 -20.12 -22.19 7.41
CA LEU A 364 -19.56 -23.48 7.01
C LEU A 364 -18.29 -23.75 7.80
N ILE A 365 -18.35 -24.67 8.76
CA ILE A 365 -17.19 -25.06 9.56
C ILE A 365 -16.24 -25.86 8.66
N SER A 366 -15.04 -25.32 8.40
CA SER A 366 -13.96 -26.04 7.74
C SER A 366 -12.91 -26.44 8.79
N TYR A 367 -12.19 -27.53 8.54
CA TYR A 367 -11.18 -28.05 9.47
C TYR A 367 -9.81 -28.04 8.78
N ARG A 368 -8.75 -27.70 9.52
CA ARG A 368 -7.35 -27.95 9.14
C ARG A 368 -6.60 -28.62 10.28
N LYS A 369 -5.48 -29.25 9.98
CA LYS A 369 -4.53 -29.71 11.00
C LYS A 369 -3.99 -28.51 11.79
N LYS A 370 -3.92 -28.64 13.11
CA LYS A 370 -3.41 -27.59 14.00
C LYS A 370 -1.88 -27.56 14.04
N TYR A 371 -1.25 -28.72 14.00
CA TYR A 371 0.21 -28.86 14.03
C TYR A 371 0.80 -29.30 12.70
N PHE A 372 2.09 -29.03 12.51
CA PHE A 372 2.87 -29.49 11.37
C PHE A 372 3.26 -30.97 11.53
N CYS A 373 2.97 -31.77 10.50
CA CYS A 373 3.18 -33.21 10.49
C CYS A 373 4.39 -33.61 9.66
N ILE A 374 5.53 -33.86 10.32
CA ILE A 374 6.80 -34.25 9.66
C ILE A 374 6.61 -35.47 8.73
N LYS A 375 5.78 -36.44 9.12
CA LYS A 375 5.52 -37.67 8.34
C LYS A 375 4.60 -37.48 7.13
N GLU A 376 3.80 -36.40 7.10
CA GLU A 376 2.75 -36.17 6.10
C GLU A 376 2.94 -34.84 5.34
N GLN A 377 4.15 -34.28 5.39
CA GLN A 377 4.54 -33.02 4.75
C GLN A 377 4.11 -32.97 3.28
N GLN A 378 3.16 -32.09 2.94
CA GLN A 378 2.66 -31.99 1.55
C GLN A 378 3.64 -31.21 0.66
N GLN A 379 4.32 -30.19 1.21
CA GLN A 379 5.27 -29.34 0.48
C GLN A 379 6.72 -29.83 0.62
N LYS A 380 7.26 -30.49 -0.41
CA LYS A 380 8.67 -30.96 -0.49
C LYS A 380 9.73 -29.85 -0.65
N LEU A 381 9.45 -28.63 -0.18
CA LEU A 381 10.34 -27.47 -0.32
C LEU A 381 11.56 -27.49 0.60
N PHE A 382 11.42 -28.10 1.78
CA PHE A 382 12.43 -28.14 2.84
C PHE A 382 12.48 -29.52 3.52
N ASP A 383 13.47 -29.70 4.39
CA ASP A 383 13.52 -30.73 5.44
C ASP A 383 14.35 -30.23 6.63
N PHE A 384 14.92 -31.15 7.40
CA PHE A 384 15.68 -30.90 8.62
C PHE A 384 17.14 -31.39 8.54
N HIS A 385 17.71 -31.55 7.34
CA HIS A 385 19.05 -32.13 7.15
C HIS A 385 20.19 -31.32 7.80
N CYS A 386 19.99 -30.01 7.97
CA CYS A 386 20.93 -29.09 8.61
C CYS A 386 20.89 -29.15 10.16
N ILE A 387 19.94 -29.89 10.75
CA ILE A 387 19.86 -30.10 12.21
C ILE A 387 20.69 -31.33 12.60
N PRO A 388 21.55 -31.27 13.64
CA PRO A 388 22.29 -32.42 14.12
C PRO A 388 21.38 -33.62 14.44
N GLY A 389 21.59 -34.74 13.74
CA GLY A 389 20.77 -35.96 13.89
C GLY A 389 19.45 -35.97 13.10
N GLY A 390 19.08 -34.87 12.41
CA GLY A 390 17.93 -34.81 11.51
C GLY A 390 16.55 -35.01 12.16
N GLN A 391 16.48 -34.97 13.50
CA GLN A 391 15.25 -35.20 14.28
C GLN A 391 14.97 -33.98 15.16
N LEU A 392 13.76 -33.44 15.04
CA LEU A 392 13.24 -32.41 15.94
C LEU A 392 12.43 -33.07 17.06
N PRO A 393 12.54 -32.58 18.32
CA PRO A 393 11.64 -33.01 19.38
C PRO A 393 10.23 -32.46 19.12
N GLU A 394 9.20 -33.29 19.27
CA GLU A 394 7.80 -32.88 19.06
C GLU A 394 7.30 -31.89 20.13
N THR A 395 7.92 -31.90 21.32
CA THR A 395 7.64 -30.94 22.40
C THR A 395 8.92 -30.56 23.13
N VAL A 396 8.96 -29.36 23.70
CA VAL A 396 10.03 -28.89 24.59
C VAL A 396 9.39 -28.38 25.87
N GLY A 397 9.71 -28.98 27.02
CA GLY A 397 9.12 -28.61 28.31
C GLY A 397 7.63 -28.90 28.46
N GLY A 398 7.02 -29.65 27.53
CA GLY A 398 5.57 -29.90 27.50
C GLY A 398 4.78 -28.94 26.60
N GLU A 399 5.43 -27.95 26.00
CA GLU A 399 4.82 -27.05 25.01
C GLU A 399 5.19 -27.47 23.57
N PRO A 400 4.33 -27.19 22.57
CA PRO A 400 4.60 -27.51 21.17
C PRO A 400 5.72 -26.63 20.61
N LEU A 401 6.55 -27.18 19.71
CA LEU A 401 7.72 -26.47 19.20
C LEU A 401 7.34 -25.50 18.08
N GLU A 402 7.27 -24.19 18.40
CA GLU A 402 6.98 -23.12 17.43
C GLU A 402 8.23 -22.48 16.81
N TYR A 403 9.36 -22.48 17.52
CA TYR A 403 10.64 -21.92 17.06
C TYR A 403 11.60 -23.03 16.65
N TYR A 404 11.93 -23.13 15.37
CA TYR A 404 12.89 -24.12 14.86
C TYR A 404 13.56 -23.67 13.55
N ALA A 405 14.55 -24.46 13.11
CA ALA A 405 15.22 -24.28 11.82
C ALA A 405 14.61 -25.21 10.76
N ILE A 406 14.47 -24.72 9.53
CA ILE A 406 14.16 -25.52 8.35
C ILE A 406 15.25 -25.32 7.28
N CYS A 407 15.54 -26.38 6.54
CA CYS A 407 16.66 -26.45 5.60
C CYS A 407 16.13 -26.57 4.17
N GLY A 408 16.55 -25.70 3.26
CA GLY A 408 16.04 -25.71 1.89
C GLY A 408 16.46 -26.95 1.10
N LYS A 409 15.61 -27.38 0.17
CA LYS A 409 15.95 -28.42 -0.82
C LYS A 409 16.31 -27.80 -2.16
N ASN A 410 17.29 -28.39 -2.85
CA ASN A 410 17.70 -28.01 -4.21
C ASN A 410 16.50 -27.97 -5.19
N PHE A 411 16.65 -27.28 -6.32
CA PHE A 411 15.67 -27.30 -7.40
C PHE A 411 15.61 -28.69 -8.06
N GLU A 412 14.41 -29.24 -8.23
CA GLU A 412 14.20 -30.44 -9.06
C GLU A 412 14.57 -30.14 -10.53
N HIS A 413 14.12 -28.98 -11.05
CA HIS A 413 14.39 -28.51 -12.42
C HIS A 413 14.84 -27.04 -12.44
N ARG A 414 16.09 -26.76 -12.05
CA ARG A 414 16.65 -25.39 -11.95
C ARG A 414 16.52 -24.58 -13.26
N THR A 415 16.73 -25.22 -14.40
CA THR A 415 16.62 -24.60 -15.73
C THR A 415 15.21 -24.11 -16.04
N GLU A 416 14.18 -24.84 -15.59
CA GLU A 416 12.78 -24.45 -15.75
C GLU A 416 12.45 -23.20 -14.93
N TYR A 417 12.86 -23.17 -13.65
CA TYR A 417 12.71 -21.99 -12.79
C TYR A 417 13.40 -20.75 -13.37
N ILE A 418 14.64 -20.90 -13.86
CA ILE A 418 15.38 -19.81 -14.51
C ILE A 418 14.62 -19.33 -15.76
N ALA A 419 14.27 -20.23 -16.67
CA ALA A 419 13.57 -19.87 -17.91
C ALA A 419 12.23 -19.18 -17.63
N PHE A 420 11.43 -19.73 -16.71
CA PHE A 420 10.14 -19.17 -16.32
C PHE A 420 10.29 -17.76 -15.73
N ILE A 421 11.12 -17.59 -14.70
CA ILE A 421 11.29 -16.29 -14.03
C ILE A 421 11.84 -15.23 -14.99
N TRP A 422 12.81 -15.59 -15.85
CA TRP A 422 13.40 -14.66 -16.81
C TRP A 422 12.42 -14.25 -17.91
N ILE A 423 11.76 -15.22 -18.57
CA ILE A 423 10.76 -14.93 -19.61
C ILE A 423 9.62 -14.08 -19.03
N TYR A 424 9.14 -14.42 -17.84
CA TYR A 424 8.09 -13.67 -17.15
C TYR A 424 8.52 -12.23 -16.84
N CYS A 425 9.65 -12.05 -16.16
CA CYS A 425 10.16 -10.74 -15.77
C CYS A 425 10.42 -9.84 -16.97
N VAL A 426 11.09 -10.35 -18.01
CA VAL A 426 11.36 -9.58 -19.24
C VAL A 426 10.06 -9.20 -19.96
N THR A 427 9.10 -10.13 -20.06
CA THR A 427 7.80 -9.86 -20.72
C THR A 427 6.99 -8.81 -19.97
N VAL A 428 6.87 -8.93 -18.65
CA VAL A 428 6.12 -7.96 -17.83
C VAL A 428 6.82 -6.60 -17.81
N LEU A 429 8.14 -6.55 -17.69
CA LEU A 429 8.91 -5.30 -17.77
C LEU A 429 8.72 -4.60 -19.12
N PHE A 430 8.78 -5.35 -20.23
CA PHE A 430 8.55 -4.82 -21.57
C PHE A 430 7.13 -4.26 -21.74
N ILE A 431 6.11 -4.96 -21.23
CA ILE A 431 4.72 -4.48 -21.24
C ILE A 431 4.58 -3.18 -20.44
N ILE A 432 5.13 -3.13 -19.21
CA ILE A 432 5.09 -1.92 -18.35
C ILE A 432 5.81 -0.75 -19.04
N TYR A 433 7.02 -0.98 -19.57
CA TYR A 433 7.80 0.01 -20.29
C TYR A 433 7.05 0.56 -21.51
N TYR A 434 6.50 -0.33 -22.35
CA TYR A 434 5.76 0.07 -23.55
C TYR A 434 4.49 0.86 -23.23
N VAL A 435 3.71 0.44 -22.23
CA VAL A 435 2.47 1.13 -21.81
C VAL A 435 2.78 2.50 -21.22
N THR A 436 3.73 2.59 -20.28
CA THR A 436 4.09 3.85 -19.61
C THR A 436 4.71 4.86 -20.58
N LEU A 437 5.65 4.44 -21.42
CA LEU A 437 6.29 5.32 -22.41
C LEU A 437 5.29 5.78 -23.49
N SER A 438 4.37 4.91 -23.93
CA SER A 438 3.30 5.29 -24.86
C SER A 438 2.38 6.38 -24.29
N CYS A 439 2.09 6.35 -22.99
CA CYS A 439 1.34 7.41 -22.32
C CYS A 439 2.10 8.75 -22.29
N VAL A 440 3.42 8.73 -22.03
CA VAL A 440 4.27 9.94 -22.09
C VAL A 440 4.34 10.50 -23.51
N ALA A 441 4.57 9.66 -24.52
CA ALA A 441 4.69 10.07 -25.92
C ALA A 441 3.39 10.71 -26.47
N LYS A 442 2.22 10.19 -26.08
CA LYS A 442 0.92 10.79 -26.45
C LYS A 442 0.73 12.19 -25.87
N ILE A 443 1.13 12.43 -24.62
CA ILE A 443 1.08 13.77 -24.01
C ILE A 443 1.98 14.75 -24.77
N ASN A 444 3.10 14.29 -25.32
CA ASN A 444 4.01 15.14 -26.10
C ASN A 444 3.42 15.54 -27.46
N LYS A 445 2.74 14.62 -28.18
CA LYS A 445 2.10 14.96 -29.47
C LYS A 445 1.02 16.03 -29.33
N LEU A 446 0.18 16.00 -28.29
CA LEU A 446 -0.81 17.05 -28.02
C LEU A 446 -0.17 18.43 -27.78
N LYS A 447 0.98 18.49 -27.08
CA LYS A 447 1.71 19.77 -26.88
C LYS A 447 2.28 20.33 -28.18
N ALA A 448 2.82 19.48 -29.06
CA ALA A 448 3.41 19.91 -30.33
C ALA A 448 2.37 20.54 -31.26
N CYS A 449 1.23 19.88 -31.48
CA CYS A 449 0.15 20.40 -32.32
C CYS A 449 -0.49 21.69 -31.79
N SER A 450 -0.44 21.92 -30.48
CA SER A 450 -0.91 23.18 -29.90
C SER A 450 0.03 24.36 -30.11
N CYS A 451 1.35 24.13 -30.30
CA CYS A 451 2.30 25.21 -30.57
C CYS A 451 2.31 25.60 -32.06
N THR A 452 2.29 24.61 -32.97
CA THR A 452 2.31 24.87 -34.42
C THR A 452 1.08 25.64 -34.92
N LYS A 453 -0.12 25.37 -34.36
CA LYS A 453 -1.35 26.14 -34.67
C LYS A 453 -1.32 27.59 -34.18
N ILE A 454 -0.53 27.95 -33.16
CA ILE A 454 -0.37 29.35 -32.73
C ILE A 454 0.58 30.10 -33.68
N THR A 455 1.64 29.45 -34.16
CA THR A 455 2.53 30.03 -35.17
C THR A 455 1.94 30.12 -36.58
N GLN A 456 1.02 29.22 -36.96
CA GLN A 456 0.41 29.25 -38.30
C GLN A 456 -0.68 30.33 -38.48
N HIS A 457 -1.28 30.87 -37.43
CA HIS A 457 -2.35 31.87 -37.58
C HIS A 457 -1.85 33.31 -37.79
N ASN A 458 -0.55 33.58 -37.55
CA ASN A 458 0.08 34.89 -37.80
C ASN A 458 0.88 34.95 -39.11
N GLY A 459 0.73 33.96 -40.01
CA GLY A 459 1.59 33.79 -41.18
C GLY A 459 1.08 34.33 -42.53
N TYR A 460 -0.16 34.81 -42.63
CA TYR A 460 -0.75 35.22 -43.92
C TYR A 460 -1.67 36.44 -43.85
N ARG A 461 -1.08 37.64 -43.76
CA ARG A 461 -1.52 38.85 -44.51
C ARG A 461 -0.55 40.03 -44.28
N TYR A 462 0.56 40.01 -45.02
CA TYR A 462 1.25 41.25 -45.41
C TYR A 462 1.22 41.34 -46.94
N GLY A 463 0.25 42.10 -47.45
CA GLY A 463 0.30 42.74 -48.76
C GLY A 463 0.43 44.23 -48.51
N PHE A 464 1.38 44.89 -49.18
CA PHE A 464 1.77 46.27 -48.91
C PHE A 464 0.64 47.28 -49.10
N ALA A 465 0.42 48.12 -48.09
CA ALA A 465 0.08 49.54 -48.24
C ALA A 465 0.39 50.30 -46.93
N SER A 466 1.09 51.43 -47.02
CA SER A 466 1.12 52.43 -45.94
C SER A 466 -0.23 53.16 -45.92
N PRO A 467 -0.75 53.57 -44.75
CA PRO A 467 -0.61 54.99 -44.42
C PRO A 467 -0.39 55.31 -42.93
N LYS A 468 -0.14 56.61 -42.71
CA LYS A 468 -0.03 57.31 -41.43
C LYS A 468 -1.34 57.32 -40.61
N ASP A 469 -1.18 57.69 -39.34
CA ASP A 469 -2.11 58.47 -38.50
C ASP A 469 -3.62 58.10 -38.54
N SER A 470 -4.10 57.51 -37.45
CA SER A 470 -4.83 58.29 -36.43
C SER A 470 -5.44 57.38 -35.35
N CYS A 471 -5.40 57.83 -34.10
CA CYS A 471 -6.02 57.13 -32.98
C CYS A 471 -7.40 57.73 -32.73
N GLU A 472 -8.48 57.12 -33.26
CA GLU A 472 -9.85 57.52 -32.91
C GLU A 472 -10.63 56.36 -32.26
N LYS A 473 -10.63 56.35 -30.92
CA LYS A 473 -11.59 55.58 -30.12
C LYS A 473 -12.91 56.33 -30.05
N ARG A 474 -13.98 55.76 -30.63
CA ARG A 474 -15.37 56.09 -30.27
C ARG A 474 -16.17 54.83 -29.98
N PHE A 475 -16.35 54.54 -28.69
CA PHE A 475 -17.52 53.82 -28.20
C PHE A 475 -18.49 54.84 -27.59
N LYS A 476 -19.72 54.85 -28.13
CA LYS A 476 -20.98 55.41 -27.60
C LYS A 476 -22.05 54.34 -27.90
N ASN A 477 -23.16 54.12 -27.20
CA ASN A 477 -23.73 54.56 -25.92
C ASN A 477 -24.58 53.33 -25.42
N ASP A 478 -25.20 53.23 -24.24
CA ASP A 478 -25.42 54.10 -23.06
C ASP A 478 -25.47 53.15 -21.81
N GLY A 479 -25.67 53.58 -20.56
CA GLY A 479 -25.88 54.94 -20.04
C GLY A 479 -25.98 54.97 -18.51
N ILE A 480 -26.66 56.01 -17.98
CA ILE A 480 -26.85 56.34 -16.54
C ILE A 480 -25.67 57.12 -15.91
N SER A 481 -25.59 58.42 -16.26
CA SER A 481 -25.87 59.57 -15.35
C SER A 481 -25.75 59.31 -13.83
N GLN A 482 -25.05 60.09 -12.98
CA GLN A 482 -24.70 61.53 -13.04
C GLN A 482 -23.70 61.88 -11.90
N ARG A 483 -22.78 62.83 -12.12
CA ARG A 483 -22.08 63.70 -11.11
C ARG A 483 -21.20 63.02 -10.02
N ALA A 484 -20.10 63.60 -9.56
CA ALA A 484 -19.37 64.79 -10.01
C ALA A 484 -17.87 64.66 -9.68
N LEU A 485 -17.06 65.40 -10.45
CA LEU A 485 -15.71 65.81 -10.08
C LEU A 485 -15.81 66.77 -8.87
N ASP A 486 -14.96 66.61 -7.86
CA ASP A 486 -13.89 67.58 -7.56
C ASP A 486 -13.21 67.24 -6.22
N ASP A 487 -11.90 67.08 -6.30
CA ASP A 487 -10.99 67.02 -5.16
C ASP A 487 -10.14 68.30 -5.19
N VAL A 488 -9.92 68.96 -4.04
CA VAL A 488 -8.81 69.89 -3.69
C VAL A 488 -9.19 70.80 -2.50
N LYS A 489 -8.32 70.80 -1.46
CA LYS A 489 -8.20 71.75 -0.32
C LYS A 489 -9.42 71.86 0.63
N LEU A 490 -9.28 71.49 1.90
CA LEU A 490 -8.62 72.35 2.90
C LEU A 490 -8.22 71.62 4.21
N ARG A 491 -7.30 72.24 4.97
CA ARG A 491 -6.79 71.80 6.28
C ARG A 491 -7.70 72.26 7.43
N HIS A 492 -7.98 71.35 8.37
CA HIS A 492 -8.01 71.49 9.85
C HIS A 492 -9.00 70.45 10.42
N ARG A 493 -8.59 69.49 11.25
CA ARG A 493 -8.16 69.56 12.68
C ARG A 493 -9.30 69.88 13.65
N SER A 494 -9.63 68.86 14.45
CA SER A 494 -10.18 68.88 15.82
C SER A 494 -11.60 69.39 16.13
N ASN A 495 -12.38 68.45 16.68
CA ASN A 495 -13.16 68.54 17.91
C ASN A 495 -14.51 69.28 17.99
N MET A 496 -15.30 68.72 18.93
CA MET A 496 -16.39 69.29 19.74
C MET A 496 -17.87 69.14 19.33
N LEU A 497 -18.51 68.30 20.15
CA LEU A 497 -19.81 68.46 20.83
C LEU A 497 -21.15 68.37 20.07
N ASN A 498 -21.93 67.39 20.53
CA ASN A 498 -23.27 67.54 21.14
C ASN A 498 -24.23 68.59 20.55
N ARG A 499 -25.43 68.13 20.16
CA ARG A 499 -26.65 68.27 21.00
C ARG A 499 -27.93 67.63 20.42
N TYR A 500 -28.72 67.01 21.31
CA TYR A 500 -30.17 66.64 21.25
C TYR A 500 -30.71 65.88 20.02
N GLY A 501 -31.65 64.91 20.14
CA GLY A 501 -32.26 64.29 21.31
C GLY A 501 -33.79 64.06 21.15
N LYS A 502 -34.24 62.80 21.18
CA LYS A 502 -35.63 62.32 21.44
C LYS A 502 -35.60 60.79 21.62
N LYS A 503 -35.58 60.26 22.86
CA LYS A 503 -36.73 59.83 23.71
C LYS A 503 -37.53 58.60 23.22
N SER A 504 -37.19 57.44 23.82
CA SER A 504 -38.11 56.38 24.32
C SER A 504 -38.86 55.51 23.28
N ARG A 505 -39.20 54.22 23.52
CA ARG A 505 -39.33 53.45 24.77
C ARG A 505 -38.81 51.99 24.64
N LEU A 506 -38.31 51.44 25.75
CA LEU A 506 -38.32 50.00 26.07
C LEU A 506 -39.55 49.72 26.95
N PRO A 507 -40.12 48.50 26.98
CA PRO A 507 -39.69 47.55 28.03
C PRO A 507 -39.73 46.04 27.66
N THR A 508 -38.67 45.33 28.04
CA THR A 508 -38.68 43.95 28.58
C THR A 508 -39.21 43.98 30.05
N PRO A 509 -39.51 42.86 30.79
CA PRO A 509 -38.88 41.53 30.69
C PRO A 509 -39.69 40.28 31.18
N THR A 510 -38.97 39.16 31.43
CA THR A 510 -39.22 38.08 32.43
C THR A 510 -40.31 37.00 32.19
N ARG A 511 -40.23 35.71 32.65
CA ARG A 511 -39.15 34.81 33.21
C ARG A 511 -39.77 33.41 33.56
N LEU A 512 -38.94 32.39 33.87
CA LEU A 512 -39.25 31.05 34.49
C LEU A 512 -40.01 30.01 33.61
N SER A 513 -39.96 28.66 33.81
CA SER A 513 -39.02 27.76 34.53
C SER A 513 -39.40 26.24 34.40
N SER A 514 -38.38 25.34 34.40
CA SER A 514 -38.30 24.00 35.05
C SER A 514 -39.13 22.74 34.62
N TYR A 515 -38.56 21.57 35.00
CA TYR A 515 -39.02 20.14 35.05
C TYR A 515 -38.58 19.25 33.84
N LEU A 516 -37.67 18.25 34.00
CA LEU A 516 -37.74 16.90 34.64
C LEU A 516 -38.66 15.92 33.85
N SER A 517 -38.42 14.60 33.64
CA SER A 517 -37.29 13.66 33.92
C SER A 517 -37.59 12.26 33.32
N LYS A 518 -36.63 11.31 33.32
CA LYS A 518 -36.82 9.82 33.18
C LYS A 518 -37.28 9.26 31.81
N SER A 519 -37.06 7.98 31.44
CA SER A 519 -36.25 6.87 32.03
C SER A 519 -35.64 5.96 30.95
N SER A 520 -34.77 5.05 31.39
CA SER A 520 -34.38 3.81 30.73
C SER A 520 -35.55 2.84 30.48
N ALA A 521 -35.38 1.97 29.48
CA ALA A 521 -35.77 0.56 29.44
C ALA A 521 -34.68 -0.20 28.67
#